data_AF-A0AAW2EY25-F1
#
_entry.id   AF-A0AAW2EY25-F1
#
_cell.length_a   1.000
_cell.length_b   1.000
_cell.length_c   1.000
_cell.angle_alpha   90.00
_cell.angle_beta   90.00
_cell.angle_gamma   90.00
#
_symmetry.space_group_name_H-M   'P 1'
#
loop_
_entity.id
_entity.type
_entity.pdbx_description
1 polymer ?
#
loop_
_entity_poly.entity_id
_entity_poly.type
_entity_poly.pdbx_seq_one_letter_code
_entity_poly.pdbx_strand_id
1 'polypeptide(L)'
;MDPLTQMDLYGLLGVEPTASMPEIKTAYRKKALTCHPDKNPDNPRAAELFQELSRVLEILTDTKARAAYDQAIAARKQAKERVRQFDAKRKKLKEDLEAREEAYRRSCEPASKSQNKSDEEQTKAEVKRLQEWYKQIEEEMVFTRKLFLEKLHESSNNSTSDVGDFRIKIRWKVPDGDSTNGGYNYDNLHKIFSKYGDIGALVVSTKKGSAMVEFGDKNAAETALLAEIGLAANPLTLRGLWDTQKRSSNTASSTNYNIGKSTFPAAAHMKSNPCATVSFSSAPNIFTQQPKMSDAELESSVLANLRRAEERKRLIEKLKAEEET
;
A
#
# COMPACT_ATOMS: atom_id res chain seq x y z
N MET A 1 -7.93 -5.93 -58.12
CA MET A 1 -8.29 -7.37 -58.09
C MET A 1 -9.77 -7.45 -58.35
N ASP A 2 -10.21 -8.15 -59.38
CA ASP A 2 -11.64 -8.26 -59.67
C ASP A 2 -12.37 -8.90 -58.47
N PRO A 3 -13.51 -8.35 -58.00
CA PRO A 3 -14.27 -8.88 -56.86
C PRO A 3 -14.63 -10.36 -57.01
N LEU A 4 -14.82 -10.79 -58.26
CA LEU A 4 -15.16 -12.16 -58.67
C LEU A 4 -14.07 -13.18 -58.36
N THR A 5 -12.82 -12.76 -58.22
CA THR A 5 -11.72 -13.66 -57.84
C THR A 5 -11.72 -14.01 -56.34
N GLN A 6 -12.51 -13.29 -55.53
CA GLN A 6 -12.62 -13.49 -54.09
C GLN A 6 -13.95 -14.16 -53.69
N MET A 7 -14.97 -14.06 -54.54
CA MET A 7 -16.27 -14.70 -54.36
C MET A 7 -16.29 -16.14 -54.89
N ASP A 8 -17.21 -16.95 -54.38
CA ASP A 8 -17.42 -18.31 -54.84
C ASP A 8 -18.31 -18.35 -56.09
N LEU A 9 -17.67 -18.43 -57.26
CA LEU A 9 -18.33 -18.50 -58.57
C LEU A 9 -19.29 -19.69 -58.70
N TYR A 10 -18.89 -20.86 -58.19
CA TYR A 10 -19.70 -22.07 -58.27
C TYR A 10 -20.90 -22.00 -57.32
N GLY A 11 -20.68 -21.51 -56.10
CA GLY A 11 -21.73 -21.22 -55.13
C GLY A 11 -22.75 -20.20 -55.64
N LEU A 12 -22.31 -19.17 -56.37
CA LEU A 12 -23.21 -18.17 -56.95
C LEU A 12 -24.12 -18.75 -58.02
N LEU A 13 -23.68 -19.75 -58.80
CA LEU A 13 -24.54 -20.52 -59.70
C LEU A 13 -25.30 -21.65 -58.99
N GLY A 14 -24.86 -22.07 -57.81
CA GLY A 14 -25.43 -23.20 -57.06
C GLY A 14 -25.10 -24.54 -57.70
N VAL A 15 -23.90 -24.65 -58.27
CA VAL A 15 -23.37 -25.86 -58.90
C VAL A 15 -22.12 -26.32 -58.17
N GLU A 16 -21.81 -27.61 -58.26
CA GLU A 16 -20.55 -28.14 -57.74
C GLU A 16 -19.35 -27.69 -58.60
N PRO A 17 -18.13 -27.56 -58.04
CA PRO A 17 -16.92 -27.24 -58.81
C PRO A 17 -16.61 -28.26 -59.92
N THR A 18 -17.11 -29.49 -59.76
CA THR A 18 -16.99 -30.60 -60.73
C THR A 18 -18.04 -30.54 -61.85
N ALA A 19 -18.94 -29.56 -61.84
CA ALA A 19 -20.02 -29.44 -62.82
C ALA A 19 -19.50 -29.26 -64.25
N SER A 20 -20.23 -29.85 -65.20
CA SER A 20 -19.91 -29.77 -66.63
C SER A 20 -20.36 -28.43 -67.24
N MET A 21 -19.74 -28.00 -68.35
CA MET A 21 -20.18 -26.79 -69.08
C MET A 21 -21.69 -26.72 -69.40
N PRO A 22 -22.37 -27.79 -69.88
CA PRO A 22 -23.81 -27.72 -70.14
C PRO A 22 -24.65 -27.55 -68.87
N GLU A 23 -24.18 -28.08 -67.74
CA GLU A 23 -24.82 -27.93 -66.43
C GLU A 23 -24.71 -26.49 -65.92
N ILE A 24 -23.51 -25.89 -66.02
CA ILE A 24 -23.25 -24.47 -65.70
C ILE A 24 -24.16 -23.55 -66.52
N LYS A 25 -24.27 -23.77 -67.84
CA LYS A 25 -25.17 -22.99 -68.72
C LYS A 25 -26.65 -23.16 -68.34
N THR A 26 -27.04 -24.36 -67.90
CA THR A 26 -28.41 -24.64 -67.48
C THR A 26 -28.74 -23.98 -66.14
N ALA A 27 -27.83 -24.03 -65.18
CA ALA A 27 -27.95 -23.35 -63.90
C ALA A 27 -28.03 -21.82 -64.07
N TYR A 28 -27.18 -21.25 -64.94
CA TYR A 28 -27.25 -19.84 -65.29
C TYR A 28 -28.62 -19.46 -65.84
N ARG A 29 -29.16 -20.20 -66.83
CA ARG A 29 -30.49 -19.91 -67.39
C ARG A 29 -31.59 -19.91 -66.33
N LYS A 30 -31.57 -20.88 -65.41
CA LYS A 30 -32.54 -20.95 -64.30
C LYS A 30 -32.44 -19.72 -63.38
N LYS A 31 -31.23 -19.37 -62.95
CA LYS A 31 -31.02 -18.21 -62.06
C LYS A 31 -31.27 -16.87 -62.74
N ALA A 32 -30.88 -16.74 -64.01
CA ALA A 32 -31.10 -15.55 -64.83
C ALA A 32 -32.60 -15.26 -65.02
N LEU A 33 -33.45 -16.29 -65.18
CA LEU A 33 -34.90 -16.13 -65.25
C LEU A 33 -35.49 -15.62 -63.92
N THR A 34 -34.96 -16.08 -62.79
CA THR A 34 -35.40 -15.64 -61.46
C THR A 34 -34.97 -14.20 -61.17
N CYS A 35 -33.75 -13.81 -61.58
CA CYS A 35 -33.18 -12.49 -61.31
C CYS A 35 -33.34 -11.50 -62.49
N HIS A 36 -34.18 -11.80 -63.48
CA HIS A 36 -34.30 -10.95 -64.67
C HIS A 36 -34.87 -9.56 -64.30
N PRO A 37 -34.27 -8.45 -64.79
CA PRO A 37 -34.71 -7.09 -64.44
C PRO A 37 -36.15 -6.80 -64.90
N ASP A 38 -36.58 -7.35 -66.04
CA ASP A 38 -37.96 -7.19 -66.56
C ASP A 38 -39.04 -7.83 -65.66
N LYS A 39 -38.70 -8.94 -64.98
CA LYS A 39 -39.63 -9.63 -64.07
C LYS A 39 -39.60 -9.03 -62.65
N ASN A 40 -38.54 -8.29 -62.32
CA ASN A 40 -38.31 -7.72 -60.99
C ASN A 40 -37.94 -6.23 -61.09
N PRO A 41 -38.80 -5.38 -61.70
CA PRO A 41 -38.49 -3.96 -61.87
C PRO A 41 -38.34 -3.20 -60.53
N ASP A 42 -38.98 -3.69 -59.47
CA ASP A 42 -38.97 -3.06 -58.14
C ASP A 42 -37.76 -3.43 -57.27
N ASN A 43 -36.89 -4.35 -57.73
CA ASN A 43 -35.77 -4.85 -56.92
C ASN A 43 -34.41 -4.54 -57.59
N PRO A 44 -33.69 -3.49 -57.16
CA PRO A 44 -32.38 -3.15 -57.72
C PRO A 44 -31.33 -4.24 -57.51
N ARG A 45 -31.46 -5.06 -56.46
CA ARG A 45 -30.56 -6.18 -56.17
C ARG A 45 -30.68 -7.31 -57.20
N ALA A 46 -31.83 -7.46 -57.85
CA ALA A 46 -31.99 -8.45 -58.91
C ALA A 46 -31.13 -8.10 -60.13
N ALA A 47 -31.04 -6.81 -60.47
CA ALA A 47 -30.19 -6.33 -61.56
C ALA A 47 -28.70 -6.53 -61.27
N GLU A 48 -28.25 -6.25 -60.04
CA GLU A 48 -26.86 -6.48 -59.62
C GLU A 48 -26.50 -7.98 -59.68
N LEU A 49 -27.34 -8.85 -59.11
CA LEU A 49 -27.15 -10.29 -59.16
C LEU A 49 -27.15 -10.83 -60.59
N PHE A 50 -28.00 -10.28 -61.47
CA PHE A 50 -28.00 -10.66 -62.88
C PHE A 50 -26.66 -10.31 -63.56
N GLN A 51 -26.15 -9.09 -63.33
CA GLN A 51 -24.84 -8.68 -63.85
C GLN A 51 -23.69 -9.51 -63.29
N GLU A 52 -23.75 -9.90 -62.01
CA GLU A 52 -22.78 -10.82 -61.41
C GLU A 52 -22.85 -12.21 -62.07
N LEU A 53 -24.05 -12.78 -62.21
CA LEU A 53 -24.26 -14.07 -62.86
C LEU A 53 -23.74 -14.09 -64.30
N SER A 54 -23.93 -13.00 -65.06
CA SER A 54 -23.39 -12.88 -66.42
C SER A 54 -21.86 -12.89 -66.42
N ARG A 55 -21.22 -12.16 -65.51
CA ARG A 55 -19.76 -12.16 -65.35
C ARG A 55 -19.22 -13.52 -64.90
N VAL A 56 -19.92 -14.20 -64.00
CA VAL A 56 -19.55 -15.56 -63.59
C VAL A 56 -19.63 -16.53 -64.77
N LEU A 57 -20.70 -16.46 -65.57
CA LEU A 57 -20.84 -17.32 -66.74
C LEU A 57 -19.69 -17.10 -67.73
N GLU A 58 -19.28 -15.86 -67.96
CA GLU A 58 -18.15 -15.53 -68.83
C GLU A 58 -16.85 -16.22 -68.37
N ILE A 59 -16.53 -16.12 -67.07
CA ILE A 59 -15.34 -16.76 -66.47
C ILE A 59 -15.43 -18.28 -66.53
N LEU A 60 -16.57 -18.87 -66.18
CA LEU A 60 -16.73 -20.33 -66.15
C LEU A 60 -16.85 -20.97 -67.54
N THR A 61 -17.18 -20.18 -68.56
CA THR A 61 -17.27 -20.64 -69.95
C THR A 61 -15.90 -20.64 -70.64
N ASP A 62 -15.00 -19.70 -70.29
CA ASP A 62 -13.61 -19.74 -70.77
C ASP A 62 -12.79 -20.79 -70.01
N THR A 63 -12.30 -21.77 -70.76
CA THR A 63 -11.42 -22.84 -70.23
C THR A 63 -10.17 -22.31 -69.53
N LYS A 64 -9.56 -21.22 -70.02
CA LYS A 64 -8.35 -20.65 -69.42
C LYS A 64 -8.67 -19.93 -68.11
N ALA A 65 -9.69 -19.08 -68.11
CA ALA A 65 -10.15 -18.39 -66.92
C ALA A 65 -10.62 -19.36 -65.82
N ARG A 66 -11.37 -20.42 -66.19
CA ARG A 66 -11.79 -21.48 -65.26
C ARG A 66 -10.60 -22.19 -64.63
N ALA A 67 -9.61 -22.60 -65.44
CA ALA A 67 -8.42 -23.26 -64.93
C ALA A 67 -7.62 -22.37 -63.96
N ALA A 68 -7.47 -21.08 -64.27
CA ALA A 68 -6.80 -20.12 -63.39
C ALA A 68 -7.56 -19.92 -62.06
N TYR A 69 -8.88 -19.85 -62.11
CA TYR A 69 -9.73 -19.76 -60.93
C TYR A 69 -9.63 -21.01 -60.03
N ASP A 70 -9.73 -22.20 -60.63
CA ASP A 70 -9.61 -23.47 -59.92
C ASP A 70 -8.22 -23.63 -59.27
N GLN A 71 -7.15 -23.23 -59.99
CA GLN A 71 -5.79 -23.19 -59.45
C GLN A 71 -5.68 -22.22 -58.27
N ALA A 72 -6.28 -21.03 -58.35
CA ALA A 72 -6.27 -20.05 -57.28
C ALA A 72 -7.00 -20.56 -56.02
N ILE A 73 -8.14 -21.23 -56.18
CA ILE A 73 -8.85 -21.86 -55.04
C ILE A 73 -7.99 -22.95 -54.42
N ALA A 74 -7.42 -23.84 -55.23
CA ALA A 74 -6.57 -24.92 -54.76
C ALA A 74 -5.35 -24.38 -53.99
N ALA A 75 -4.68 -23.36 -54.52
CA ALA A 75 -3.55 -22.69 -53.89
C ALA A 75 -3.94 -22.04 -52.55
N ARG A 76 -5.10 -21.36 -52.48
CA ARG A 76 -5.62 -20.79 -51.23
C ARG A 76 -5.94 -21.87 -50.20
N LYS A 77 -6.56 -22.98 -50.61
CA LYS A 77 -6.86 -24.13 -49.73
C LYS A 77 -5.57 -24.75 -49.18
N GLN A 78 -4.57 -24.96 -50.04
CA GLN A 78 -3.26 -25.47 -49.64
C GLN A 78 -2.54 -24.49 -48.70
N ALA A 79 -2.59 -23.18 -48.97
CA ALA A 79 -2.01 -22.17 -48.09
C ALA A 79 -2.66 -22.17 -46.70
N LYS A 80 -3.99 -22.21 -46.63
CA LYS A 80 -4.74 -22.33 -45.37
C LYS A 80 -4.35 -23.59 -44.59
N GLU A 81 -4.21 -24.72 -45.27
CA GLU A 81 -3.82 -25.98 -44.62
C GLU A 81 -2.37 -25.93 -44.11
N ARG A 82 -1.44 -25.35 -44.88
CA ARG A 82 -0.06 -25.15 -44.40
C ARG A 82 -0.01 -24.29 -43.14
N VAL A 83 -0.74 -23.17 -43.13
CA VAL A 83 -0.83 -22.30 -41.94
C VAL A 83 -1.41 -23.07 -40.76
N ARG A 84 -2.51 -23.79 -40.95
CA ARG A 84 -3.10 -24.66 -39.92
C ARG A 84 -2.12 -25.68 -39.37
N GLN A 85 -1.31 -26.31 -40.22
CA GLN A 85 -0.29 -27.26 -39.81
C GLN A 85 0.83 -26.59 -38.99
N PHE A 86 1.29 -25.41 -39.40
CA PHE A 86 2.27 -24.64 -38.63
C PHE A 86 1.70 -24.21 -37.27
N ASP A 87 0.47 -23.72 -37.23
CA ASP A 87 -0.19 -23.30 -35.99
C ASP A 87 -0.41 -24.49 -35.04
N ALA A 88 -0.82 -25.65 -35.57
CA ALA A 88 -0.92 -26.88 -34.78
C ALA A 88 0.43 -27.29 -34.19
N LYS A 89 1.52 -27.20 -34.96
CA LYS A 89 2.88 -27.48 -34.47
C LYS A 89 3.31 -26.48 -33.40
N ARG A 90 3.06 -25.18 -33.59
CA ARG A 90 3.38 -24.13 -32.62
C ARG A 90 2.61 -24.31 -31.32
N LYS A 91 1.31 -24.64 -31.41
CA LYS A 91 0.47 -24.95 -30.26
C LYS A 91 1.00 -26.15 -29.49
N LYS A 92 1.31 -27.26 -30.18
CA LYS A 92 1.88 -28.46 -29.56
C LYS A 92 3.21 -28.16 -28.86
N LEU A 93 4.09 -27.38 -29.49
CA LEU A 93 5.36 -26.96 -28.88
C LEU A 93 5.14 -26.11 -27.63
N LYS A 94 4.19 -25.17 -27.67
CA LYS A 94 3.83 -24.35 -26.52
C LYS A 94 3.30 -25.20 -25.37
N GLU A 95 2.37 -26.12 -25.65
CA GLU A 95 1.80 -27.02 -24.65
C GLU A 95 2.87 -27.93 -24.03
N ASP A 96 3.81 -28.45 -24.82
CA ASP A 96 4.93 -29.26 -24.32
C ASP A 96 5.88 -28.46 -23.42
N LEU A 97 6.22 -27.23 -23.80
CA LEU A 97 7.02 -26.33 -22.98
C LEU A 97 6.30 -25.97 -21.68
N GLU A 98 5.03 -25.60 -21.75
CA GLU A 98 4.22 -25.25 -20.58
C GLU A 98 4.07 -26.44 -19.62
N ALA A 99 3.82 -27.65 -20.15
CA ALA A 99 3.77 -28.87 -19.35
C ALA A 99 5.10 -29.14 -18.66
N ARG A 100 6.22 -28.91 -19.33
CA ARG A 100 7.56 -29.07 -18.75
C ARG A 100 7.87 -28.03 -17.67
N GLU A 101 7.48 -26.78 -17.91
CA GLU A 101 7.59 -25.69 -16.92
C GLU A 101 6.70 -25.96 -15.71
N GLU A 102 5.50 -26.48 -15.90
CA GLU A 102 4.58 -26.84 -14.82
C GLU A 102 5.09 -28.05 -14.04
N ALA A 103 5.60 -29.08 -14.72
CA ALA A 103 6.23 -30.22 -14.07
C ALA A 103 7.44 -29.79 -13.23
N TYR A 104 8.26 -28.86 -13.74
CA TYR A 104 9.35 -28.25 -12.99
C TYR A 104 8.83 -27.41 -11.83
N ARG A 105 7.81 -26.57 -12.03
CA ARG A 105 7.19 -25.77 -10.96
C ARG A 105 6.64 -26.66 -9.84
N ARG A 106 6.07 -27.81 -10.20
CA ARG A 106 5.51 -28.78 -9.26
C ARG A 106 6.59 -29.59 -8.54
N SER A 107 7.69 -29.93 -9.22
CA SER A 107 8.83 -30.64 -8.60
C SER A 107 9.69 -29.72 -7.72
N CYS A 108 9.83 -28.46 -8.11
CA CYS A 108 10.50 -27.42 -7.35
C CYS A 108 9.58 -26.73 -6.34
N GLU A 109 8.31 -27.13 -6.20
CA GLU A 109 7.46 -26.66 -5.13
C GLU A 109 7.97 -27.27 -3.82
N PRO A 110 8.72 -26.52 -2.99
CA PRO A 110 9.37 -27.12 -1.84
C PRO A 110 8.35 -27.17 -0.71
N ALA A 111 8.51 -28.15 0.17
CA ALA A 111 7.81 -28.28 1.44
C ALA A 111 7.88 -27.03 2.37
N SER A 112 8.56 -25.95 1.96
CA SER A 112 8.68 -24.67 2.67
C SER A 112 7.45 -23.76 2.56
N LYS A 113 6.61 -23.86 1.51
CA LYS A 113 5.40 -23.03 1.39
C LYS A 113 4.34 -23.36 2.45
N SER A 114 4.32 -24.58 2.97
CA SER A 114 3.33 -24.99 3.98
C SER A 114 3.61 -24.39 5.36
N GLN A 115 4.89 -24.22 5.72
CA GLN A 115 5.28 -23.56 6.98
C GLN A 115 5.06 -22.03 6.88
N ASN A 116 5.56 -21.41 5.81
CA ASN A 116 5.48 -19.97 5.63
C ASN A 116 4.04 -19.46 5.48
N LYS A 117 3.12 -20.24 4.89
CA LYS A 117 1.69 -19.87 4.83
C LYS A 117 1.05 -19.86 6.22
N SER A 118 1.40 -20.82 7.08
CA SER A 118 0.88 -20.86 8.46
C SER A 118 1.41 -19.68 9.27
N ASP A 119 2.69 -19.37 9.15
CA ASP A 119 3.31 -18.24 9.84
C ASP A 119 2.77 -16.89 9.33
N GLU A 120 2.51 -16.78 8.02
CA GLU A 120 1.92 -15.58 7.41
C GLU A 120 0.44 -15.39 7.83
N GLU A 121 -0.33 -16.48 7.91
CA GLU A 121 -1.71 -16.45 8.40
C GLU A 121 -1.78 -16.09 9.89
N GLN A 122 -0.88 -16.63 10.72
CA GLN A 122 -0.75 -16.27 12.13
C GLN A 122 -0.35 -14.80 12.30
N THR A 123 0.60 -14.32 11.49
CA THR A 123 1.03 -12.92 11.50
C THR A 123 -0.11 -11.98 11.09
N LYS A 124 -0.88 -12.33 10.06
CA LYS A 124 -2.05 -11.54 9.62
C LYS A 124 -3.16 -11.50 10.68
N ALA A 125 -3.41 -12.61 11.35
CA ALA A 125 -4.38 -12.69 12.44
C ALA A 125 -3.96 -11.78 13.61
N GLU A 126 -2.68 -11.80 14.00
CA GLU A 126 -2.17 -10.95 15.08
C GLU A 126 -2.21 -9.46 14.72
N VAL A 127 -1.85 -9.10 13.48
CA VAL A 127 -1.98 -7.71 13.00
C VAL A 127 -3.42 -7.22 13.07
N LYS A 128 -4.38 -8.03 12.64
CA LYS A 128 -5.80 -7.68 12.67
C LYS A 128 -6.30 -7.48 14.10
N ARG A 129 -5.92 -8.39 15.00
CA ARG A 129 -6.23 -8.29 16.43
C ARG A 129 -5.67 -7.00 17.05
N LEU A 130 -4.42 -6.65 16.72
CA LEU A 130 -3.80 -5.41 17.20
C LEU A 130 -4.53 -4.17 16.66
N GLN A 131 -4.92 -4.17 15.39
CA GLN A 131 -5.70 -3.06 14.81
C GLN A 131 -7.05 -2.87 15.50
N GLU A 132 -7.75 -3.97 15.79
CA GLU A 132 -9.01 -3.94 16.54
C GLU A 132 -8.81 -3.40 17.96
N TRP A 133 -7.73 -3.82 18.63
CA TRP A 133 -7.37 -3.32 19.95
C TRP A 133 -7.04 -1.81 19.95
N TYR A 134 -6.27 -1.32 18.98
CA TYR A 134 -5.96 0.11 18.83
C TYR A 134 -7.22 0.94 18.57
N LYS A 135 -8.13 0.46 17.72
CA LYS A 135 -9.39 1.13 17.43
C LYS A 135 -10.24 1.30 18.69
N GLN A 136 -10.29 0.27 19.52
CA GLN A 136 -11.04 0.31 20.78
C GLN A 136 -10.46 1.34 21.76
N ILE A 137 -9.14 1.41 21.87
CA ILE A 137 -8.48 2.45 22.67
C ILE A 137 -8.77 3.84 22.13
N GLU A 138 -8.72 4.02 20.82
CA GLU A 138 -9.02 5.31 20.19
C GLU A 138 -10.46 5.75 20.47
N GLU A 139 -11.43 4.83 20.38
CA GLU A 139 -12.82 5.07 20.77
C GLU A 139 -12.95 5.45 22.26
N GLU A 140 -12.24 4.77 23.16
CA GLU A 140 -12.21 5.12 24.59
C GLU A 140 -11.56 6.50 24.84
N MET A 141 -10.49 6.84 24.13
CA MET A 141 -9.85 8.16 24.23
C MET A 141 -10.78 9.26 23.73
N VAL A 142 -11.50 9.03 22.63
CA VAL A 142 -12.49 9.97 22.08
C VAL A 142 -13.66 10.14 23.06
N PHE A 143 -14.14 9.05 23.65
CA PHE A 143 -15.21 9.09 24.65
C PHE A 143 -14.78 9.87 25.90
N THR A 144 -13.58 9.59 26.40
CA THR A 144 -13.00 10.29 27.56
C THR A 144 -12.79 11.78 27.26
N ARG A 145 -12.30 12.12 26.06
CA ARG A 145 -12.14 13.52 25.61
C ARG A 145 -13.49 14.24 25.52
N LYS A 146 -14.53 13.57 25.05
CA LYS A 146 -15.89 14.12 24.99
C LYS A 146 -16.44 14.41 26.39
N LEU A 147 -16.31 13.45 27.31
CA LEU A 147 -16.67 13.63 28.72
C LEU A 147 -15.91 14.81 29.35
N PHE A 148 -14.62 14.94 29.06
CA PHE A 148 -13.80 16.04 29.56
C PHE A 148 -14.28 17.40 29.00
N LEU A 149 -14.59 17.48 27.71
CA LEU A 149 -15.13 18.69 27.07
C LEU A 149 -16.51 19.07 27.64
N GLU A 150 -17.38 18.09 27.87
CA GLU A 150 -18.70 18.31 28.48
C GLU A 150 -18.57 18.84 29.92
N LYS A 151 -17.65 18.28 30.70
CA LYS A 151 -17.33 18.74 32.06
C LYS A 151 -16.74 20.15 32.09
N LEU A 152 -15.93 20.52 31.08
CA LEU A 152 -15.47 21.90 30.89
C LEU A 152 -16.62 22.84 30.53
N HIS A 153 -17.59 22.39 29.73
CA HIS A 153 -18.75 23.19 29.33
C HIS A 153 -19.71 23.43 30.52
N GLU A 154 -19.90 22.43 31.39
CA GLU A 154 -20.60 22.58 32.67
C GLU A 154 -19.88 23.53 33.64
N SER A 155 -18.54 23.49 33.64
CA SER A 155 -17.70 24.38 34.43
C SER A 155 -17.64 25.81 33.88
N SER A 156 -17.88 26.02 32.57
CA SER A 156 -17.90 27.36 31.97
C SER A 156 -19.23 28.10 32.22
N ASN A 157 -20.31 27.38 32.52
CA ASN A 157 -21.59 27.99 32.91
C ASN A 157 -21.70 28.26 34.43
N ASN A 158 -20.63 27.96 35.19
CA ASN A 158 -20.53 28.28 36.61
C ASN A 158 -19.12 28.85 36.92
N SER A 159 -19.05 30.12 37.33
CA SER A 159 -17.88 30.88 37.83
C SER A 159 -17.01 31.53 36.73
N THR A 160 -17.04 32.84 36.50
CA THR A 160 -16.49 33.95 37.30
C THR A 160 -15.05 33.74 37.75
N SER A 161 -14.16 34.57 37.19
CA SER A 161 -12.74 34.80 37.51
C SER A 161 -12.29 34.42 38.92
N ASP A 162 -11.43 33.41 39.03
CA ASP A 162 -10.63 33.11 40.23
C ASP A 162 -9.15 33.23 39.84
N VAL A 163 -8.59 34.43 39.97
CA VAL A 163 -7.15 34.67 39.83
C VAL A 163 -6.51 34.14 41.11
N GLY A 164 -6.18 32.85 41.10
CA GLY A 164 -5.61 32.16 42.25
C GLY A 164 -4.20 32.65 42.57
N ASP A 165 -3.97 32.97 43.84
CA ASP A 165 -2.69 33.45 44.38
C ASP A 165 -1.70 32.27 44.51
N PHE A 166 -1.09 31.83 43.39
CA PHE A 166 -0.21 30.65 43.34
C PHE A 166 1.23 30.97 43.71
N ARG A 167 1.47 31.15 45.01
CA ARG A 167 2.77 31.56 45.56
C ARG A 167 3.58 30.40 46.13
N ILE A 168 4.84 30.29 45.73
CA ILE A 168 5.83 29.35 46.29
C ILE A 168 6.86 30.11 47.12
N LYS A 169 7.03 29.67 48.37
CA LYS A 169 8.14 30.10 49.22
C LYS A 169 9.36 29.22 48.97
N ILE A 170 10.46 29.85 48.60
CA ILE A 170 11.75 29.23 48.31
C ILE A 170 12.70 29.54 49.47
N ARG A 171 13.44 28.53 49.95
CA ARG A 171 14.52 28.72 50.94
C ARG A 171 15.75 27.90 50.60
N TRP A 172 16.92 28.43 50.91
CA TRP A 172 18.22 27.77 50.77
C TRP A 172 19.13 28.09 51.95
N LYS A 173 20.23 27.34 52.08
CA LYS A 173 21.22 27.59 53.13
C LYS A 173 22.16 28.71 52.68
N VAL A 174 22.43 29.68 53.55
CA VAL A 174 23.47 30.71 53.33
C VAL A 174 24.61 30.39 54.30
N PRO A 175 25.81 30.04 53.81
CA PRO A 175 26.96 29.81 54.67
C PRO A 175 27.37 31.10 55.41
N ASP A 176 27.77 30.98 56.67
CA ASP A 176 28.22 32.12 57.47
C ASP A 176 29.52 32.70 56.88
N GLY A 177 29.48 33.99 56.50
CA GLY A 177 30.61 34.71 55.88
C GLY A 177 30.58 34.80 54.35
N ASP A 178 29.52 34.29 53.70
CA ASP A 178 29.43 34.27 52.24
C ASP A 178 28.69 35.51 51.69
N SER A 179 29.37 36.30 50.85
CA SER A 179 28.78 37.50 50.22
C SER A 179 27.86 37.18 49.04
N THR A 180 27.84 35.92 48.60
CA THR A 180 27.12 35.49 47.38
C THR A 180 25.71 34.96 47.65
N ASN A 181 25.16 35.20 48.85
CA ASN A 181 23.80 34.78 49.27
C ASN A 181 23.52 33.30 48.92
N GLY A 182 24.51 32.42 49.14
CA GLY A 182 24.39 30.98 48.88
C GLY A 182 24.32 30.58 47.40
N GLY A 183 24.75 31.46 46.48
CA GLY A 183 24.81 31.22 45.04
C GLY A 183 23.53 31.57 44.27
N TYR A 184 22.51 32.07 44.96
CA TYR A 184 21.21 32.41 44.35
C TYR A 184 21.01 33.92 44.26
N ASN A 185 20.84 34.39 43.02
CA ASN A 185 20.45 35.76 42.69
C ASN A 185 19.08 35.76 42.01
N TYR A 186 18.45 36.94 41.91
CA TYR A 186 17.20 37.16 41.20
C TYR A 186 17.22 36.54 39.80
N ASP A 187 18.26 36.81 39.01
CA ASP A 187 18.37 36.34 37.62
C ASP A 187 18.44 34.82 37.51
N ASN A 188 19.17 34.17 38.42
CA ASN A 188 19.33 32.72 38.44
C ASN A 188 18.01 32.04 38.84
N LEU A 189 17.32 32.56 39.85
CA LEU A 189 16.02 32.04 40.28
C LEU A 189 14.97 32.29 39.20
N HIS A 190 14.94 33.48 38.59
CA HIS A 190 14.04 33.78 37.48
C HIS A 190 14.25 32.79 36.32
N LYS A 191 15.50 32.53 35.94
CA LYS A 191 15.83 31.57 34.86
C LYS A 191 15.44 30.14 35.20
N ILE A 192 15.58 29.73 36.46
CA ILE A 192 15.19 28.39 36.92
C ILE A 192 13.66 28.24 36.86
N PHE A 193 12.92 29.25 37.33
CA PHE A 193 11.47 29.16 37.48
C PHE A 193 10.69 29.51 36.20
N SER A 194 11.25 30.32 35.30
CA SER A 194 10.59 30.71 34.04
C SER A 194 10.38 29.53 33.08
N LYS A 195 11.07 28.40 33.30
CA LYS A 195 10.88 27.20 32.47
C LYS A 195 9.60 26.43 32.78
N TYR A 196 8.98 26.68 33.93
CA TYR A 196 7.75 26.00 34.35
C TYR A 196 6.48 26.77 34.00
N GLY A 197 6.58 28.09 33.83
CA GLY A 197 5.46 28.94 33.47
C GLY A 197 5.77 30.41 33.64
N ASP A 198 4.76 31.24 33.40
CA ASP A 198 4.87 32.69 33.50
C ASP A 198 4.92 33.13 34.97
N ILE A 199 5.91 33.96 35.30
CA ILE A 199 6.17 34.44 36.65
C ILE A 199 5.50 35.80 36.81
N GLY A 200 4.48 35.87 37.66
CA GLY A 200 3.80 37.12 38.00
C GLY A 200 4.65 38.04 38.89
N ALA A 201 5.33 37.46 39.90
CA ALA A 201 6.22 38.21 40.79
C ALA A 201 7.32 37.33 41.38
N LEU A 202 8.56 37.84 41.46
CA LEU A 202 9.68 37.18 42.13
C LEU A 202 10.34 38.16 43.11
N VAL A 203 10.43 37.77 44.38
CA VAL A 203 11.04 38.58 45.45
C VAL A 203 12.12 37.77 46.15
N VAL A 204 13.36 38.27 46.14
CA VAL A 204 14.52 37.61 46.77
C VAL A 204 14.95 38.38 48.02
N SER A 205 15.17 37.66 49.13
CA SER A 205 15.72 38.21 50.37
C SER A 205 17.24 38.16 50.36
N THR A 206 17.86 39.29 50.67
CA THR A 206 19.32 39.45 50.74
C THR A 206 19.93 39.02 52.08
N LYS A 207 19.11 38.76 53.11
CA LYS A 207 19.60 38.55 54.49
C LYS A 207 19.49 37.11 55.01
N LYS A 208 18.58 36.29 54.47
CA LYS A 208 18.19 35.01 55.10
C LYS A 208 17.99 33.85 54.11
N GLY A 209 18.55 33.93 52.89
CA GLY A 209 18.47 32.84 51.91
C GLY A 209 17.05 32.40 51.59
N SER A 210 16.17 33.35 51.24
CA SER A 210 14.77 33.05 50.97
C SER A 210 14.25 33.86 49.80
N ALA A 211 13.39 33.27 48.96
CA ALA A 211 12.67 33.97 47.91
C ALA A 211 11.20 33.60 47.90
N MET A 212 10.39 34.38 47.21
CA MET A 212 8.99 34.12 46.94
C MET A 212 8.75 34.27 45.45
N VAL A 213 8.13 33.28 44.82
CA VAL A 213 7.72 33.34 43.42
C VAL A 213 6.21 33.15 43.32
N GLU A 214 5.57 33.96 42.49
CA GLU A 214 4.16 33.92 42.17
C GLU A 214 4.01 33.52 40.72
N PHE A 215 3.19 32.50 40.45
CA PHE A 215 2.89 32.02 39.11
C PHE A 215 1.48 32.42 38.70
N GLY A 216 1.30 32.70 37.41
CA GLY A 216 -0.03 32.92 36.85
C GLY A 216 -0.88 31.65 36.82
N ASP A 217 -0.23 30.49 36.68
CA ASP A 217 -0.89 29.19 36.52
C ASP A 217 -0.63 28.24 37.70
N LYS A 218 -1.70 27.61 38.17
CA LYS A 218 -1.64 26.55 39.20
C LYS A 218 -0.74 25.38 38.80
N ASN A 219 -0.86 24.95 37.55
CA ASN A 219 -0.12 23.80 37.03
C ASN A 219 1.39 24.08 36.93
N ALA A 220 1.77 25.32 36.61
CA ALA A 220 3.16 25.77 36.61
C ALA A 220 3.75 25.71 38.03
N ALA A 221 2.99 26.15 39.04
CA ALA A 221 3.42 26.12 40.43
C ALA A 221 3.59 24.68 40.97
N GLU A 222 2.68 23.77 40.63
CA GLU A 222 2.77 22.34 41.03
C GLU A 222 3.93 21.63 40.36
N THR A 223 4.15 21.89 39.07
CA THR A 223 5.27 21.29 38.32
C THR A 223 6.62 21.79 38.86
N ALA A 224 6.73 23.09 39.16
CA ALA A 224 7.94 23.65 39.76
C ALA A 224 8.23 23.05 41.14
N LEU A 225 7.21 22.80 41.96
CA LEU A 225 7.37 22.19 43.29
C LEU A 225 7.90 20.75 43.22
N LEU A 226 7.48 19.99 42.21
CA LEU A 226 7.85 18.57 42.05
C LEU A 226 9.22 18.39 41.36
N ALA A 227 9.53 19.23 40.39
CA ALA A 227 10.69 19.05 39.53
C ALA A 227 11.96 19.77 40.04
N GLU A 228 11.83 20.83 40.85
CA GLU A 228 12.98 21.62 41.26
C GLU A 228 13.69 21.13 42.50
N ILE A 229 15.00 20.97 42.33
CA ILE A 229 15.94 20.59 43.39
C ILE A 229 16.93 21.74 43.65
N GLY A 230 17.08 22.70 42.72
CA GLY A 230 18.05 23.79 42.80
C GLY A 230 19.45 23.43 42.30
N LEU A 231 20.44 24.24 42.67
CA LEU A 231 21.86 23.99 42.45
C LEU A 231 22.32 22.76 43.25
N ALA A 232 23.06 21.86 42.61
CA ALA A 232 23.55 20.61 43.23
C ALA A 232 24.38 20.83 44.50
N ALA A 233 25.09 21.96 44.60
CA ALA A 233 25.89 22.33 45.77
C ALA A 233 25.06 22.85 46.95
N ASN A 234 23.85 23.37 46.70
CA ASN A 234 22.97 23.96 47.72
C ASN A 234 21.50 23.83 47.30
N PRO A 235 20.84 22.70 47.61
CA PRO A 235 19.49 22.45 47.11
C PRO A 235 18.45 23.42 47.68
N LEU A 236 17.44 23.72 46.86
CA LEU A 236 16.30 24.57 47.26
C LEU A 236 15.28 23.77 48.05
N THR A 237 14.65 24.43 49.01
CA THR A 237 13.46 23.94 49.72
C THR A 237 12.27 24.79 49.30
N LEU A 238 11.30 24.14 48.65
CA LEU A 238 10.12 24.78 48.06
C LEU A 238 8.88 24.44 48.88
N ARG A 239 8.00 25.43 49.10
CA ARG A 239 6.73 25.24 49.78
C ARG A 239 5.63 26.08 49.13
N GLY A 240 4.60 25.42 48.60
CA GLY A 240 3.40 26.10 48.13
C GLY A 240 2.59 26.72 49.27
N LEU A 241 2.07 27.93 49.06
CA LEU A 241 1.29 28.67 50.05
C LEU A 241 -0.23 28.68 49.77
N TRP A 242 -0.65 28.16 48.62
CA TRP A 242 -2.05 28.16 48.16
C TRP A 242 -3.00 27.26 48.95
N ASP A 243 -2.50 26.36 49.81
CA ASP A 243 -3.33 25.50 50.69
C ASP A 243 -3.53 26.05 52.11
N THR A 244 -2.91 27.19 52.45
CA THR A 244 -2.85 27.65 53.85
C THR A 244 -4.08 28.42 54.34
N GLN A 245 -5.04 28.74 53.46
CA GLN A 245 -6.29 29.42 53.81
C GLN A 245 -7.46 28.47 54.14
N LYS A 246 -7.29 27.14 54.01
CA LYS A 246 -8.31 26.12 54.40
C LYS A 246 -7.85 25.21 55.54
N ARG A 247 -7.12 25.73 56.52
CA ARG A 247 -6.75 24.96 57.72
C ARG A 247 -7.04 25.71 59.02
N SER A 248 -8.30 26.05 59.23
CA SER A 248 -8.89 26.11 60.58
C SER A 248 -9.66 24.83 60.85
N SER A 249 -8.94 23.74 61.06
CA SER A 249 -9.27 22.63 61.99
C SER A 249 -8.45 21.37 61.65
N ASN A 250 -7.69 20.96 62.66
CA ASN A 250 -7.29 19.61 63.00
C ASN A 250 -6.33 18.77 62.14
N THR A 251 -5.50 18.11 62.95
CA THR A 251 -4.75 16.86 62.78
C THR A 251 -3.63 16.78 61.74
N ALA A 252 -2.47 16.43 62.30
CA ALA A 252 -1.24 16.08 61.66
C ALA A 252 -1.39 14.80 60.85
N SER A 253 -0.78 14.77 59.67
CA SER A 253 -0.28 13.55 59.05
C SER A 253 0.78 13.97 58.04
N SER A 254 2.02 13.77 58.45
CA SER A 254 3.21 13.86 57.60
C SER A 254 3.22 12.63 56.69
N THR A 255 3.13 12.82 55.38
CA THR A 255 3.42 11.74 54.42
C THR A 255 4.84 11.93 53.91
N ASN A 256 5.76 11.21 54.57
CA ASN A 256 7.10 10.95 54.08
C ASN A 256 7.02 9.87 52.98
N TYR A 257 7.46 10.17 51.77
CA TYR A 257 7.75 9.14 50.78
C TYR A 257 9.17 8.63 50.99
N ASN A 258 9.29 7.53 51.73
CA ASN A 258 10.51 6.74 51.80
C ASN A 258 10.41 5.60 50.78
N ILE A 259 11.34 5.59 49.84
CA ILE A 259 11.58 4.51 48.89
C ILE A 259 12.15 3.32 49.68
N GLY A 260 11.37 2.25 49.79
CA GLY A 260 11.74 1.01 50.46
C GLY A 260 11.73 -0.17 49.50
N LYS A 261 12.90 -0.78 49.34
CA LYS A 261 13.17 -2.12 48.78
C LYS A 261 12.03 -3.10 49.08
N SER A 262 11.51 -3.78 48.06
CA SER A 262 10.78 -5.04 48.25
C SER A 262 11.69 -6.23 47.92
N THR A 263 11.95 -6.97 48.98
CA THR A 263 12.60 -8.27 49.07
C THR A 263 11.66 -9.35 48.51
N PHE A 264 12.22 -10.33 47.81
CA PHE A 264 11.57 -11.59 47.41
C PHE A 264 11.04 -12.39 48.63
N PRO A 265 9.98 -13.19 48.47
CA PRO A 265 9.79 -14.39 49.26
C PRO A 265 10.20 -15.65 48.48
N ALA A 266 10.70 -16.62 49.25
CA ALA A 266 11.35 -17.84 48.81
C ALA A 266 10.37 -19.00 48.50
N ALA A 267 10.96 -19.99 47.84
CA ALA A 267 10.44 -21.21 47.22
C ALA A 267 9.61 -22.17 48.09
N ALA A 268 8.80 -22.99 47.38
CA ALA A 268 8.57 -24.39 47.70
C ALA A 268 8.47 -25.26 46.42
N HIS A 269 9.45 -26.17 46.26
CA HIS A 269 9.47 -27.54 45.69
C HIS A 269 8.27 -28.04 44.86
N MET A 270 8.35 -28.88 43.81
CA MET A 270 9.38 -29.74 43.21
C MET A 270 8.79 -30.33 41.90
N LYS A 271 9.60 -30.53 40.85
CA LYS A 271 9.86 -31.83 40.17
C LYS A 271 10.57 -31.59 38.83
N SER A 272 11.72 -32.24 38.72
CA SER A 272 12.67 -32.27 37.61
C SER A 272 12.27 -33.24 36.50
N ASN A 273 12.61 -32.91 35.25
CA ASN A 273 13.38 -33.76 34.31
C ASN A 273 13.77 -32.99 33.03
N PRO A 274 14.82 -33.42 32.30
CA PRO A 274 15.92 -32.55 31.90
C PRO A 274 15.71 -31.88 30.53
N CYS A 275 15.99 -30.57 30.48
CA CYS A 275 16.12 -29.81 29.23
C CYS A 275 17.55 -30.02 28.70
N ALA A 276 17.66 -30.52 27.48
CA ALA A 276 18.93 -30.68 26.78
C ALA A 276 19.63 -29.32 26.62
N THR A 277 20.88 -29.29 27.07
CA THR A 277 21.81 -28.18 26.86
C THR A 277 22.11 -28.09 25.36
N VAL A 278 21.53 -27.12 24.66
CA VAL A 278 21.99 -26.74 23.31
C VAL A 278 22.91 -25.54 23.44
N SER A 279 24.20 -25.80 23.21
CA SER A 279 25.24 -24.79 23.09
C SER A 279 24.87 -23.79 21.99
N PHE A 280 24.80 -22.51 22.36
CA PHE A 280 24.74 -21.40 21.41
C PHE A 280 26.15 -21.13 20.88
N SER A 281 26.60 -21.96 19.93
CA SER A 281 27.85 -21.71 19.20
C SER A 281 27.81 -22.37 17.82
N SER A 282 26.80 -22.05 17.01
CA SER A 282 26.87 -22.12 15.54
C SER A 282 25.59 -21.55 14.93
N ALA A 283 25.50 -20.22 14.83
CA ALA A 283 24.56 -19.59 13.91
C ALA A 283 25.34 -19.27 12.62
N PRO A 284 24.99 -19.83 11.45
CA PRO A 284 25.60 -19.40 10.20
C PRO A 284 25.17 -17.96 9.92
N ASN A 285 26.14 -17.14 9.53
CA ASN A 285 25.99 -15.73 9.23
C ASN A 285 25.04 -15.55 8.02
N ILE A 286 23.75 -15.29 8.28
CA ILE A 286 22.70 -15.08 7.27
C ILE A 286 22.93 -13.80 6.43
N PHE A 287 23.88 -12.95 6.82
CA PHE A 287 24.10 -11.66 6.15
C PHE A 287 25.07 -11.70 4.95
N THR A 288 25.62 -12.86 4.56
CA THR A 288 26.73 -12.91 3.58
C THR A 288 26.48 -13.64 2.25
N GLN A 289 25.24 -13.89 1.84
CA GLN A 289 24.97 -14.44 0.50
C GLN A 289 23.83 -13.71 -0.22
N GLN A 290 24.06 -12.45 -0.57
CA GLN A 290 23.49 -11.89 -1.79
C GLN A 290 24.53 -12.13 -2.90
N PRO A 291 24.19 -12.73 -4.04
CA PRO A 291 25.11 -12.77 -5.17
C PRO A 291 25.40 -11.32 -5.55
N LYS A 292 26.65 -10.89 -5.33
CA LYS A 292 27.12 -9.58 -5.78
C LYS A 292 27.18 -9.62 -7.30
N MET A 293 26.05 -9.32 -7.96
CA MET A 293 26.08 -8.97 -9.37
C MET A 293 27.03 -7.79 -9.52
N SER A 294 27.97 -7.90 -10.45
CA SER A 294 28.92 -6.83 -10.70
C SER A 294 28.17 -5.58 -11.18
N ASP A 295 28.67 -4.39 -10.84
CA ASP A 295 28.03 -3.13 -11.25
C ASP A 295 27.83 -3.05 -12.77
N ALA A 296 28.74 -3.67 -13.55
CA ALA A 296 28.63 -3.79 -15.00
C ALA A 296 27.44 -4.66 -15.46
N GLU A 297 27.10 -5.72 -14.74
CA GLU A 297 25.92 -6.55 -15.03
C GLU A 297 24.62 -5.85 -14.65
N LEU A 298 24.64 -5.04 -13.59
CA LEU A 298 23.52 -4.20 -13.21
C LEU A 298 23.27 -3.11 -14.27
N GLU A 299 24.31 -2.41 -14.71
CA GLU A 299 24.25 -1.42 -15.78
C GLU A 299 23.74 -2.04 -17.10
N SER A 300 24.25 -3.22 -17.46
CA SER A 300 23.81 -3.96 -18.65
C SER A 300 22.33 -4.36 -18.57
N SER A 301 21.87 -4.83 -17.40
CA SER A 301 20.47 -5.17 -17.16
C SER A 301 19.55 -3.94 -17.23
N VAL A 302 19.98 -2.81 -16.65
CA VAL A 302 19.25 -1.53 -16.69
C VAL A 302 19.15 -1.00 -18.12
N LEU A 303 20.24 -1.04 -18.89
CA LEU A 303 20.23 -0.63 -20.31
C LEU A 303 19.35 -1.55 -21.17
N ALA A 304 19.36 -2.86 -20.91
CA ALA A 304 18.49 -3.80 -21.60
C ALA A 304 17.00 -3.57 -21.26
N ASN A 305 16.69 -3.20 -20.01
CA ASN A 305 15.35 -2.82 -19.59
C ASN A 305 14.89 -1.50 -20.24
N LEU A 306 15.76 -0.49 -20.31
CA LEU A 306 15.48 0.78 -21.00
C LEU A 306 15.21 0.58 -22.49
N ARG A 307 16.03 -0.22 -23.19
CA ARG A 307 15.83 -0.54 -24.60
C ARG A 307 14.48 -1.23 -24.85
N ARG A 308 14.13 -2.21 -24.01
CA ARG A 308 12.82 -2.89 -24.08
C ARG A 308 11.65 -1.95 -23.81
N ALA A 309 11.82 -0.96 -22.94
CA ALA A 309 10.80 0.05 -22.66
C ALA A 309 10.59 0.99 -23.87
N GLU A 310 11.66 1.39 -24.55
CA GLU A 310 11.59 2.20 -25.77
C GLU A 310 10.92 1.46 -26.93
N GLU A 311 11.24 0.18 -27.14
CA GLU A 311 10.58 -0.65 -28.16
C GLU A 311 9.08 -0.79 -27.90
N ARG A 312 8.68 -0.98 -26.63
CA ARG A 312 7.27 -0.98 -26.23
C ARG A 312 6.59 0.34 -26.51
N LYS A 313 7.24 1.46 -26.19
CA LYS A 313 6.70 2.80 -26.46
C LYS A 313 6.47 3.01 -27.95
N ARG A 314 7.41 2.59 -28.80
CA ARG A 314 7.30 2.67 -30.27
C ARG A 314 6.18 1.79 -30.82
N LEU A 315 5.97 0.61 -30.24
CA LEU A 315 4.87 -0.29 -30.63
C LEU A 315 3.50 0.34 -30.30
N ILE A 316 3.39 0.95 -29.10
CA ILE A 316 2.17 1.63 -28.66
C ILE A 316 1.85 2.83 -29.57
N GLU A 317 2.88 3.61 -29.95
CA GLU A 317 2.71 4.75 -30.85
C GLU A 317 2.27 4.30 -32.25
N LYS A 318 2.81 3.18 -32.74
CA LYS A 318 2.38 2.59 -34.01
C LYS A 318 0.93 2.10 -33.96
N LEU A 319 0.52 1.44 -32.87
CA LEU A 319 -0.87 1.00 -32.69
C LEU A 319 -1.84 2.18 -32.62
N LYS A 320 -1.48 3.27 -31.93
CA LYS A 320 -2.29 4.49 -31.89
C LYS A 320 -2.44 5.14 -33.27
N ALA A 321 -1.38 5.17 -34.07
CA ALA A 321 -1.43 5.71 -35.42
C ALA A 321 -2.29 4.85 -36.37
N GLU A 322 -2.33 3.53 -36.16
CA GLU A 322 -3.21 2.60 -36.91
C GLU A 322 -4.69 2.70 -36.48
N GLU A 323 -4.98 3.16 -35.25
CA GLU A 323 -6.36 3.40 -34.77
C GLU A 323 -6.93 4.76 -35.22
N GLU A 324 -6.08 5.73 -35.58
CA GLU A 324 -6.48 7.07 -36.02
C GLU A 324 -6.69 7.20 -37.55
N THR A 325 -6.38 6.14 -38.33
CA THR A 325 -6.55 6.07 -39.80
C THR A 325 -7.68 5.16 -40.23
#